data_AF-A0A1F2TRA2-F1
#
_entry.id   AF-A0A1F2TRA2-F1
#
_cell.length_a   1.000
_cell.length_b   1.000
_cell.length_c   1.000
_cell.angle_alpha   90.00
_cell.angle_beta   90.00
_cell.angle_gamma   90.00
#
_symmetry.space_group_name_H-M   'P 1'
#
loop_
_entity.id
_entity.type
_entity.pdbx_description
1 polymer ?
#
loop_
_entity_poly.entity_id
_entity_poly.type
_entity_poly.pdbx_seq_one_letter_code
_entity_poly.pdbx_strand_id
1 'polypeptide(L)'
;MRIGRAEAADLFRVWALDSVLLRCDLGFAIFASSLRGRVRSFMDDTLHLVSDDTRSELSFRMTSAQVFEYADPRTFPDEAEVIVRGLVVFTSERLDDTITFLELKESEP
;
A
#
# COMPACT_ATOMS: atom_id res chain seq x y z
N MET A 1 -4.22 11.23 8.70
CA MET A 1 -3.43 12.48 8.52
C MET A 1 -3.03 12.55 7.06
N ARG A 2 -3.42 13.61 6.35
CA ARG A 2 -3.06 13.78 4.93
C ARG A 2 -1.57 14.01 4.77
N ILE A 3 -1.01 13.38 3.75
CA ILE A 3 0.39 13.54 3.37
C ILE A 3 0.52 14.00 1.93
N GLY A 4 1.66 14.61 1.62
CA GLY A 4 1.97 15.03 0.27
C GLY A 4 2.33 13.84 -0.63
N ARG A 5 2.12 14.00 -1.94
CA ARG A 5 2.55 13.01 -2.94
C ARG A 5 4.06 12.68 -2.84
N ALA A 6 4.90 13.67 -2.55
CA ALA A 6 6.34 13.46 -2.38
C ALA A 6 6.65 12.52 -1.20
N GLU A 7 5.97 12.71 -0.07
CA GLU A 7 6.10 11.88 1.12
C GLU A 7 5.59 10.45 0.88
N ALA A 8 4.46 10.31 0.19
CA ALA A 8 3.95 9.00 -0.23
C ALA A 8 4.94 8.27 -1.17
N ALA A 9 5.55 8.99 -2.11
CA ALA A 9 6.57 8.44 -3.00
C ALA A 9 7.84 8.03 -2.24
N ASP A 10 8.26 8.80 -1.23
CA ASP A 10 9.39 8.44 -0.38
C ASP A 10 9.11 7.15 0.41
N LEU A 11 7.88 6.97 0.90
CA LEU A 11 7.48 5.74 1.56
C LEU A 11 7.55 4.52 0.61
N PHE A 12 7.04 4.66 -0.62
CA PHE A 12 7.17 3.59 -1.62
C PHE A 12 8.63 3.29 -1.99
N ARG A 13 9.51 4.30 -2.03
CA ARG A 13 10.96 4.09 -2.24
C ARG A 13 11.58 3.29 -1.11
N VAL A 14 11.27 3.64 0.15
CA VAL A 14 11.76 2.90 1.33
C VAL A 14 11.29 1.45 1.26
N TRP A 15 10.00 1.22 1.04
CA TRP A 15 9.47 -0.13 0.92
C TRP A 15 10.10 -0.94 -0.23
N ALA A 16 10.40 -0.30 -1.36
CA ALA A 16 11.09 -0.96 -2.47
C ALA A 16 12.55 -1.30 -2.15
N LEU A 17 13.29 -0.40 -1.50
CA LEU A 17 14.69 -0.62 -1.09
C LEU A 17 14.80 -1.82 -0.15
N ASP A 18 13.89 -1.91 0.82
CA ASP A 18 13.90 -2.94 1.85
C ASP A 18 13.15 -4.22 1.42
N SER A 19 12.65 -4.29 0.17
CA SER A 19 11.86 -5.41 -0.35
C SER A 19 10.69 -5.80 0.58
N VAL A 20 10.04 -4.78 1.13
CA VAL A 20 9.05 -4.90 2.20
C VAL A 20 7.86 -5.73 1.76
N LEU A 21 7.41 -6.58 2.67
CA LEU A 21 6.17 -7.32 2.53
C LEU A 21 4.98 -6.40 2.83
N LEU A 22 4.13 -6.20 1.82
CA LEU A 22 2.90 -5.44 1.95
C LEU A 22 1.67 -6.34 1.81
N ARG A 23 0.66 -6.05 2.60
CA ARG A 23 -0.74 -6.34 2.25
C ARG A 23 -1.28 -5.14 1.49
N CYS A 24 -1.95 -5.38 0.37
CA CYS A 24 -2.63 -4.38 -0.43
C CYS A 24 -4.12 -4.70 -0.46
N ASP A 25 -4.91 -3.78 0.08
CA ASP A 25 -6.37 -3.87 0.10
C ASP A 25 -6.97 -2.90 -0.92
N LEU A 26 -7.72 -3.46 -1.86
CA LEU A 26 -8.48 -2.76 -2.89
C LEU A 26 -9.93 -2.66 -2.40
N GLY A 27 -10.36 -1.48 -1.99
CA GLY A 27 -11.73 -1.21 -1.55
C GLY A 27 -12.43 -0.32 -2.57
N PHE A 28 -13.26 -0.90 -3.42
CA PHE A 28 -14.05 -0.19 -4.42
C PHE A 28 -15.55 -0.41 -4.20
N ALA A 29 -16.39 0.51 -4.67
CA ALA A 29 -17.84 0.43 -4.47
C ALA A 29 -18.49 -0.89 -4.95
N ILE A 30 -17.91 -1.53 -5.98
CA ILE A 30 -18.47 -2.73 -6.63
C ILE A 30 -17.67 -4.01 -6.38
N PHE A 31 -16.45 -3.90 -5.84
CA PHE A 31 -15.64 -5.07 -5.49
C PHE A 31 -14.63 -4.73 -4.40
N ALA A 32 -14.23 -5.75 -3.66
CA ALA A 32 -13.08 -5.67 -2.78
C ALA A 32 -12.12 -6.82 -3.11
N SER A 33 -10.83 -6.57 -2.93
CA SER A 33 -9.80 -7.59 -3.06
C SER A 33 -8.65 -7.30 -2.11
N SER A 34 -7.97 -8.34 -1.67
CA SER A 34 -6.75 -8.22 -0.88
C SER A 34 -5.70 -9.13 -1.46
N LEU A 35 -4.47 -8.65 -1.53
CA LEU A 35 -3.32 -9.45 -1.91
C LEU A 35 -2.14 -9.13 -1.00
N ARG A 36 -1.25 -10.11 -0.88
CA ARG A 36 0.02 -9.97 -0.19
C ARG A 36 1.15 -10.13 -1.19
N GLY A 37 2.13 -9.24 -1.14
CA GLY A 37 3.29 -9.31 -2.01
C GLY A 37 4.45 -8.49 -1.49
N ARG A 38 5.60 -8.64 -2.13
CA ARG A 38 6.81 -7.86 -1.86
C ARG A 38 6.96 -6.73 -2.86
N VAL A 39 7.33 -5.56 -2.37
CA VAL A 39 7.67 -4.46 -3.25
C VAL A 39 8.96 -4.79 -3.98
N ARG A 40 8.91 -4.87 -5.30
CA ARG A 40 10.07 -5.18 -6.14
C ARG A 40 10.76 -3.93 -6.66
N SER A 41 9.99 -2.91 -6.98
CA SER A 41 10.52 -1.63 -7.44
C SER A 41 9.50 -0.52 -7.28
N PHE A 42 10.03 0.70 -7.24
CA PHE A 42 9.26 1.92 -7.42
C PHE A 42 10.04 2.84 -8.37
N MET A 43 9.59 2.94 -9.62
CA MET A 43 10.24 3.73 -10.68
C MET A 43 9.18 4.46 -11.48
N ASP A 44 9.49 5.68 -11.95
CA ASP A 44 8.56 6.50 -12.76
C ASP A 44 7.15 6.59 -12.15
N ASP A 45 7.09 6.86 -10.84
CA ASP A 45 5.86 6.94 -10.05
C ASP A 45 5.02 5.65 -10.03
N THR A 46 5.60 4.51 -10.38
CA THR A 46 4.92 3.22 -10.46
C THR A 46 5.50 2.24 -9.45
N LEU A 47 4.65 1.75 -8.55
CA LEU A 47 4.95 0.69 -7.60
C LEU A 47 4.67 -0.67 -8.23
N HIS A 48 5.63 -1.59 -8.11
CA HIS A 48 5.47 -2.98 -8.51
C HIS A 48 5.47 -3.89 -7.29
N LEU A 49 4.34 -4.52 -7.01
CA LEU A 49 4.13 -5.45 -5.92
C LEU A 49 3.96 -6.86 -6.50
N VAL A 50 4.83 -7.80 -6.11
CA VAL A 50 4.79 -9.18 -6.63
C VAL A 50 4.47 -10.14 -5.50
N SER A 51 3.50 -11.03 -5.72
CA SER A 51 3.13 -12.06 -4.74
C SER A 51 4.30 -13.00 -4.39
N ASP A 52 4.24 -13.62 -3.22
CA ASP A 52 5.30 -14.54 -2.75
C ASP A 52 5.47 -15.76 -3.68
N ASP A 53 4.40 -16.19 -4.37
CA ASP A 53 4.46 -17.25 -5.39
C ASP A 53 5.04 -16.79 -6.74
N THR A 54 5.36 -15.51 -6.87
CA THR A 54 5.90 -14.83 -8.07
C THR A 54 5.03 -14.91 -9.32
N ARG A 55 3.75 -15.29 -9.17
CA ARG A 55 2.83 -15.46 -10.30
C ARG A 55 1.92 -14.27 -10.55
N SER A 56 1.73 -13.44 -9.53
CA SER A 56 0.82 -12.30 -9.59
C SER A 56 1.58 -11.01 -9.32
N GLU A 57 1.27 -9.99 -10.09
CA GLU A 57 1.83 -8.66 -9.93
C GLU A 57 0.70 -7.63 -9.89
N LEU A 58 0.80 -6.69 -8.95
CA LEU A 58 0.07 -5.45 -8.95
C LEU A 58 1.03 -4.31 -9.32
N SER A 59 0.70 -3.59 -10.39
CA SER A 59 1.35 -2.34 -10.74
C SER A 59 0.43 -1.17 -10.37
N PHE A 60 0.88 -0.30 -9.45
CA PHE A 60 0.13 0.87 -9.02
C PHE A 60 0.85 2.15 -9.45
N ARG A 61 0.18 2.99 -10.25
CA ARG A 61 0.73 4.27 -10.70
C ARG A 61 0.21 5.42 -9.85
N MET A 62 1.13 6.21 -9.32
CA MET A 62 0.81 7.46 -8.66
C MET A 62 0.41 8.52 -9.69
N THR A 63 -0.66 9.26 -9.40
CA THR A 63 -1.14 10.36 -10.25
C THR A 63 -1.42 11.60 -9.40
N SER A 64 -1.55 12.76 -10.04
CA SER A 64 -1.87 14.01 -9.35
C SER A 64 -3.30 14.08 -8.82
N ALA A 65 -4.18 13.17 -9.24
CA ALA A 65 -5.58 13.13 -8.81
C ALA A 65 -5.80 12.37 -7.49
N GLN A 66 -4.77 11.65 -7.02
CA GLN A 66 -4.86 10.83 -5.81
C GLN A 66 -4.59 11.67 -4.56
N VAL A 67 -5.28 11.29 -3.48
CA VAL A 67 -5.02 11.82 -2.14
C VAL A 67 -4.42 10.71 -1.28
N PHE A 68 -3.45 11.07 -0.44
CA PHE A 68 -2.68 10.13 0.36
C PHE A 68 -2.87 10.41 1.85
N GLU A 69 -3.08 9.37 2.64
CA GLU A 69 -3.14 9.46 4.10
C GLU A 69 -2.37 8.30 4.74
N TYR A 70 -1.76 8.54 5.89
CA TYR A 70 -1.29 7.42 6.72
C TYR A 70 -2.48 6.58 7.18
N ALA A 71 -2.38 5.26 7.03
CA ALA A 71 -3.33 4.33 7.63
C ALA A 71 -3.12 4.33 9.16
N ASP A 72 -4.22 4.37 9.89
CA ASP A 72 -4.21 4.26 11.35
C ASP A 72 -4.28 2.77 11.73
N PRO A 73 -3.25 2.18 12.36
CA PRO A 73 -3.28 0.76 12.73
C PRO A 73 -4.52 0.36 13.57
N ARG A 74 -5.13 1.32 14.28
CA ARG A 74 -6.36 1.10 15.05
C ARG A 74 -7.58 0.76 14.20
N THR A 75 -7.55 1.02 12.89
CA THR A 75 -8.62 0.58 11.97
C THR A 75 -8.56 -0.92 11.67
N PHE A 76 -7.48 -1.59 12.08
CA PHE A 76 -7.25 -3.03 11.90
C PHE A 76 -7.05 -3.70 13.27
N PRO A 77 -8.08 -3.72 14.13
CA PRO A 77 -7.93 -4.13 15.53
C PRO A 77 -7.40 -5.56 15.69
N ASP A 78 -7.74 -6.46 14.77
CA ASP A 78 -7.31 -7.87 14.80
C ASP A 78 -5.89 -8.07 14.26
N GLU A 79 -5.29 -7.06 13.62
CA GLU A 79 -3.99 -7.14 12.93
C GLU A 79 -3.01 -6.03 13.35
N ALA A 80 -3.38 -5.22 14.34
CA ALA A 80 -2.57 -4.07 14.77
C ALA A 80 -1.16 -4.46 15.24
N GLU A 81 -0.97 -5.69 15.75
CA GLU A 81 0.34 -6.19 16.21
C GLU A 81 1.30 -6.52 15.07
N VAL A 82 0.77 -6.77 13.86
CA VAL A 82 1.57 -7.13 12.69
C VAL A 82 1.72 -5.98 11.70
N ILE A 83 0.97 -4.89 11.84
CA ILE A 83 1.06 -3.72 10.96
C ILE A 83 2.10 -2.73 11.51
N VAL A 84 3.15 -2.47 10.74
CA VAL A 84 4.21 -1.51 11.12
C VAL A 84 3.82 -0.10 10.69
N ARG A 85 3.39 0.07 9.44
CA ARG A 85 3.00 1.34 8.82
C ARG A 85 1.94 1.07 7.75
N GLY A 86 1.20 2.10 7.36
CA GLY A 86 0.33 1.97 6.19
C GLY A 86 0.04 3.28 5.50
N LEU A 87 -0.37 3.15 4.25
CA LEU A 87 -0.68 4.24 3.33
C LEU A 87 -2.03 3.95 2.68
N VAL A 88 -2.98 4.86 2.86
CA VAL A 88 -4.26 4.87 2.18
C VAL A 88 -4.15 5.81 0.98
N VAL A 89 -4.54 5.32 -0.18
CA VAL A 89 -4.66 6.07 -1.42
C VAL A 89 -6.13 6.16 -1.78
N PHE A 90 -6.63 7.38 -1.92
CA PHE A 90 -7.96 7.65 -2.44
C PHE A 90 -7.88 7.94 -3.93
N THR A 91 -8.58 7.16 -4.74
CA THR A 91 -8.48 7.23 -6.22
C THR A 91 -9.31 8.36 -6.83
N SER A 92 -10.21 8.96 -6.04
CA SER A 92 -10.98 10.15 -6.40
C SER A 92 -11.20 11.06 -5.20
N GLU A 93 -11.54 12.33 -5.46
CA GLU A 93 -11.89 13.30 -4.41
C GLU A 93 -13.15 12.92 -3.63
N ARG A 94 -13.98 11.99 -4.14
CA ARG A 94 -15.15 11.48 -3.41
C ARG A 94 -14.77 10.52 -2.29
N LEU A 95 -13.51 10.07 -2.24
CA LEU A 95 -12.93 9.22 -1.20
C LEU A 95 -13.60 7.85 -1.01
N ASP A 96 -14.50 7.44 -1.91
CA ASP A 96 -15.24 6.18 -1.80
C ASP A 96 -14.37 4.96 -2.15
N ASP A 97 -13.46 5.14 -3.11
CA ASP A 97 -12.59 4.09 -3.62
C ASP A 97 -11.17 4.26 -3.04
N THR A 98 -10.67 3.20 -2.40
CA THR A 98 -9.40 3.20 -1.68
C THR A 98 -8.50 2.06 -2.11
N ILE A 99 -7.20 2.34 -2.07
CA ILE A 99 -6.13 1.35 -2.13
C ILE A 99 -5.30 1.54 -0.87
N THR A 100 -5.28 0.55 0.00
CA THR A 100 -4.54 0.61 1.26
C THR A 100 -3.35 -0.33 1.21
N PHE A 101 -2.15 0.20 1.40
CA PHE A 101 -0.91 -0.55 1.53
C PHE A 101 -0.53 -0.63 3.01
N LEU A 102 -0.36 -1.83 3.53
CA LEU A 102 0.00 -2.10 4.93
C LEU A 102 1.31 -2.87 4.96
N GLU A 103 2.32 -2.28 5.59
CA GLU A 103 3.59 -2.93 5.91
C GLU A 103 3.38 -3.97 7.01
N LEU A 104 3.73 -5.22 6.71
CA LEU A 104 3.61 -6.32 7.64
C LEU A 104 4.95 -6.59 8.32
N LYS A 105 4.92 -6.82 9.63
CA LYS A 105 6.04 -7.30 10.41
C LYS A 105 6.38 -8.71 9.94
N GLU A 106 7.63 -8.91 9.53
CA GLU A 106 8.11 -10.26 9.30
C GLU A 106 8.30 -10.96 10.65
N SER A 107 7.69 -12.14 10.81
CA SER A 107 8.03 -13.02 11.93
C SER A 107 9.49 -13.41 11.80
N GLU A 108 10.31 -13.13 12.81
CA GLU A 108 11.65 -13.72 12.89
C GLU A 108 11.51 -15.26 12.85
N PRO A 109 12.42 -15.96 12.15
CA PRO A 109 12.39 -17.41 12.02
C PRO A 109 12.58 -18.16 13.35
#